data_AF-A0A952TD11-F1
#
_entry.id   AF-A0A952TD11-F1
#
_cell.length_a   1.000
_cell.length_b   1.000
_cell.length_c   1.000
_cell.angle_alpha   90.00
_cell.angle_beta   90.00
_cell.angle_gamma   90.00
#
_symmetry.space_group_name_H-M   'P 1'
#
loop_
_entity.id
_entity.type
_entity.pdbx_description
1 polymer ?
#
loop_
_entity_poly.entity_id
_entity_poly.type
_entity_poly.pdbx_seq_one_letter_code
_entity_poly.pdbx_strand_id
1 'polypeptide(L)'
;MSGLAVFILTSIIAYFVRKYFYYRPKVTVNFHSNGNSSSIENVKEMRLAWNYEIVFKNITKYDAISLSVDYGGFPFNCITKQKFSHIKGLAEESLQFHYTCLFDREVVNKSKHQFKDLMPIEIKEATFIVTYCNEMEKRFYTKFVRVGEIEKNTFYRIKPRRKSRI
;
A
#
# COMPACT_ATOMS: atom_id res chain seq x y z
N MET A 1 -4.19 15.60 52.51
CA MET A 1 -5.30 15.08 51.67
C MET A 1 -5.21 15.47 50.18
N SER A 2 -4.35 16.41 49.78
CA SER A 2 -4.22 16.86 48.38
C SER A 2 -3.49 15.88 47.43
N GLY A 3 -2.48 15.15 47.91
CA GLY A 3 -1.68 14.25 47.05
C GLY A 3 -2.43 13.04 46.51
N LEU A 4 -3.38 12.49 47.29
CA LEU A 4 -4.13 11.31 46.89
C LEU A 4 -5.15 11.63 45.79
N ALA A 5 -5.78 12.81 45.85
CA ALA A 5 -6.69 13.30 44.82
C ALA A 5 -5.95 13.55 43.49
N VAL A 6 -4.74 14.13 43.53
CA VAL A 6 -3.89 14.33 42.33
C VAL A 6 -3.47 12.99 41.72
N PHE A 7 -3.11 12.01 42.54
CA PHE A 7 -2.74 10.67 42.07
C PHE A 7 -3.91 9.93 41.40
N ILE A 8 -5.11 9.99 41.99
CA ILE A 8 -6.31 9.39 41.40
C ILE A 8 -6.65 10.09 40.08
N LEU A 9 -6.62 11.42 40.04
CA LEU A 9 -6.93 12.18 38.83
C LEU A 9 -5.94 11.90 37.69
N THR A 10 -4.64 11.87 37.99
CA THR A 10 -3.61 11.55 36.99
C THR A 10 -3.71 10.10 36.50
N SER A 11 -4.06 9.15 37.37
CA SER A 11 -4.29 7.74 37.00
C SER A 11 -5.51 7.58 36.10
N ILE A 12 -6.60 8.29 36.40
CA ILE A 12 -7.80 8.34 35.56
C ILE A 12 -7.44 8.94 34.20
N ILE A 13 -6.78 10.10 34.17
CA ILE A 13 -6.36 10.74 32.92
C ILE A 13 -5.44 9.81 32.13
N ALA A 14 -4.46 9.16 32.74
CA ALA A 14 -3.58 8.21 32.08
C ALA A 14 -4.33 6.98 31.54
N TYR A 15 -5.32 6.46 32.28
CA TYR A 15 -6.20 5.39 31.82
C TYR A 15 -7.04 5.83 30.60
N PHE A 16 -7.64 7.02 30.65
CA PHE A 16 -8.41 7.57 29.53
C PHE A 16 -7.50 7.90 28.34
N VAL A 17 -6.30 8.44 28.55
CA VAL A 17 -5.32 8.64 27.47
C VAL A 17 -4.90 7.28 26.90
N ARG A 18 -4.62 6.25 27.69
CA ARG A 18 -4.27 4.93 27.15
C ARG A 18 -5.44 4.26 26.41
N LYS A 19 -6.68 4.50 26.86
CA LYS A 19 -7.91 3.96 26.26
C LYS A 19 -8.34 4.72 25.00
N TYR A 20 -8.09 6.04 24.93
CA TYR A 20 -8.61 6.96 23.91
C TYR A 20 -7.54 7.65 23.04
N PHE A 21 -6.28 7.76 23.48
CA PHE A 21 -5.10 8.01 22.63
C PHE A 21 -4.55 6.66 22.16
N TYR A 22 -5.29 6.10 21.21
CA TYR A 22 -5.09 4.79 20.61
C TYR A 22 -3.65 4.61 20.11
N TYR A 23 -3.03 3.51 20.53
CA TYR A 23 -1.94 2.84 19.82
C TYR A 23 -2.43 2.49 18.41
N ARG A 24 -2.33 3.46 17.50
CA ARG A 24 -2.78 3.36 16.13
C ARG A 24 -1.56 3.14 15.27
N PRO A 25 -1.35 1.90 14.77
CA PRO A 25 -0.42 1.68 13.69
C PRO A 25 -0.78 2.56 12.50
N LYS A 26 0.22 3.05 11.79
CA LYS A 26 0.00 3.78 10.54
C LYS A 26 0.83 3.09 9.47
N VAL A 27 0.19 2.17 8.77
CA VAL A 27 0.82 1.50 7.62
C VAL A 27 0.63 2.39 6.40
N THR A 28 1.71 2.90 5.82
CA THR A 28 1.74 3.58 4.53
C THR A 28 2.10 2.59 3.44
N VAL A 29 1.63 2.84 2.23
CA VAL A 29 2.01 2.10 1.03
C VAL A 29 2.74 3.02 0.08
N ASN A 30 3.85 2.56 -0.48
CA ASN A 30 4.63 3.25 -1.49
C ASN A 30 4.87 2.30 -2.67
N PHE A 31 5.00 2.84 -3.89
CA PHE A 31 5.46 2.08 -5.05
C PHE A 31 6.83 2.54 -5.50
N HIS A 32 7.75 1.59 -5.63
CA HIS A 32 9.06 1.80 -6.22
C HIS A 32 9.14 1.07 -7.56
N SER A 33 9.63 1.77 -8.59
CA SER A 33 9.91 1.13 -9.88
C SER A 33 11.28 0.48 -9.82
N ASN A 34 11.35 -0.81 -10.11
CA ASN A 34 12.59 -1.58 -10.23
C ASN A 34 13.07 -1.65 -11.69
N GLY A 35 12.61 -0.72 -12.52
CA GLY A 35 12.92 -0.66 -13.94
C GLY A 35 11.94 -1.43 -14.82
N ASN A 36 12.10 -1.21 -16.13
CA ASN A 36 11.29 -1.82 -17.17
C ASN A 36 12.21 -2.57 -18.13
N SER A 37 11.72 -3.66 -18.70
CA SER A 37 12.46 -4.42 -19.72
C SER A 37 11.60 -4.66 -20.94
N SER A 38 12.24 -4.68 -22.11
CA SER A 38 11.62 -5.08 -23.37
C SER A 38 12.39 -6.27 -23.94
N SER A 39 11.66 -7.21 -24.54
CA SER A 39 12.24 -8.36 -25.23
C SER A 39 11.44 -8.65 -26.49
N ILE A 40 12.12 -9.12 -27.54
CA ILE A 40 11.45 -9.53 -28.78
C ILE A 40 10.77 -10.87 -28.51
N GLU A 41 9.46 -10.94 -28.73
CA GLU A 41 8.72 -12.19 -28.63
C GLU A 41 8.69 -12.89 -30.00
N ASN A 42 8.33 -12.13 -31.04
CA ASN A 42 8.29 -12.59 -32.42
C ASN A 42 8.53 -11.41 -33.39
N VAL A 43 8.37 -11.64 -34.70
CA VAL A 43 8.68 -10.61 -35.72
C VAL A 43 7.80 -9.35 -35.56
N LYS A 44 6.54 -9.51 -35.12
CA LYS A 44 5.52 -8.46 -35.07
C LYS A 44 5.32 -7.86 -33.67
N GLU A 45 5.65 -8.60 -32.62
CA GLU A 45 5.32 -8.25 -31.23
C GLU A 45 6.58 -8.17 -30.36
N MET A 46 6.53 -7.26 -29.39
CA MET A 46 7.50 -7.17 -28.30
C MET A 46 6.80 -7.35 -26.96
N ARG A 47 7.43 -8.11 -26.08
CA ARG A 47 7.02 -8.24 -24.68
C ARG A 47 7.64 -7.09 -23.88
N LEU A 48 6.77 -6.31 -23.25
CA LEU A 48 7.16 -5.31 -22.26
C LEU A 48 6.87 -5.84 -20.87
N ALA A 49 7.82 -5.64 -19.96
CA ALA A 49 7.69 -6.01 -18.56
C ALA A 49 7.96 -4.83 -17.64
N TRP A 50 7.11 -4.71 -16.63
CA TRP A 50 7.15 -3.69 -15.59
C TRP A 50 7.42 -4.35 -14.25
N ASN A 51 8.54 -4.00 -13.64
CA ASN A 51 8.95 -4.51 -12.33
C ASN A 51 8.71 -3.42 -11.29
N TYR A 52 7.90 -3.73 -10.29
CA TYR A 52 7.62 -2.80 -9.19
C TYR A 52 7.75 -3.50 -7.84
N GLU A 53 8.05 -2.69 -6.84
CA GLU A 53 8.01 -3.07 -5.44
C GLU A 53 6.96 -2.22 -4.72
N ILE A 54 5.99 -2.88 -4.08
CA ILE A 54 5.00 -2.23 -3.21
C ILE A 54 5.50 -2.39 -1.78
N VAL A 55 5.87 -1.28 -1.16
CA VAL A 55 6.42 -1.25 0.21
C VAL A 55 5.33 -0.82 1.19
N PHE A 56 5.06 -1.68 2.17
CA PHE A 56 4.21 -1.41 3.31
C PHE A 56 5.09 -1.02 4.49
N LYS A 57 5.04 0.25 4.91
CA LYS A 57 5.85 0.78 6.01
C LYS A 57 4.98 1.17 7.18
N ASN A 58 5.30 0.69 8.37
CA ASN A 58 4.65 1.15 9.59
C ASN A 58 5.40 2.36 10.14
N ILE A 59 4.83 3.55 10.04
CA ILE A 59 5.47 4.80 10.50
C ILE A 59 5.32 5.06 12.00
N THR A 60 4.85 4.07 12.76
CA THR A 60 4.68 4.16 14.21
C THR A 60 5.37 3.01 14.91
N LYS A 61 5.65 3.18 16.21
CA LYS A 61 6.21 2.14 17.06
C LYS A 61 5.25 1.00 17.44
N TYR A 62 4.01 1.02 16.96
CA TYR A 62 2.99 0.04 17.34
C TYR A 62 2.80 -0.98 16.23
N ASP A 63 2.79 -2.25 16.58
CA ASP A 63 2.67 -3.35 15.62
C ASP A 63 1.31 -3.33 14.89
N ALA A 64 1.35 -3.58 13.58
CA ALA A 64 0.18 -3.73 12.73
C ALA A 64 -0.05 -5.21 12.43
N ILE A 65 -1.03 -5.81 13.10
CA ILE A 65 -1.32 -7.25 13.02
C ILE A 65 -2.54 -7.54 12.13
N SER A 66 -2.69 -8.80 11.71
CA SER A 66 -3.77 -9.28 10.83
C SER A 66 -3.93 -8.43 9.57
N LEU A 67 -2.80 -8.09 8.93
CA LEU A 67 -2.78 -7.25 7.75
C LEU A 67 -3.43 -7.96 6.55
N SER A 68 -4.31 -7.25 5.86
CA SER A 68 -4.93 -7.70 4.62
C SER A 68 -5.03 -6.53 3.65
N VAL A 69 -4.72 -6.77 2.38
CA VAL A 69 -4.76 -5.75 1.34
C VAL A 69 -5.89 -6.06 0.39
N ASP A 70 -6.74 -5.08 0.18
CA ASP A 70 -7.74 -5.11 -0.87
C ASP A 70 -7.24 -4.30 -2.08
N TYR A 71 -7.00 -4.99 -3.20
CA TYR A 71 -6.25 -4.48 -4.36
C TYR A 71 -7.08 -3.66 -5.37
N GLY A 72 -8.39 -3.51 -5.17
CA GLY A 72 -9.17 -2.50 -5.90
C GLY A 72 -9.28 -2.67 -7.42
N GLY A 73 -9.03 -3.86 -7.96
CA GLY A 73 -9.01 -4.11 -9.42
C GLY A 73 -7.60 -4.21 -10.02
N PHE A 74 -6.55 -4.01 -9.22
CA PHE A 74 -5.17 -4.24 -9.62
C PHE A 74 -4.92 -5.75 -9.92
N PRO A 75 -4.10 -6.09 -10.94
CA PRO A 75 -3.86 -7.47 -11.37
C PRO A 75 -3.08 -8.28 -10.33
N PHE A 76 -3.79 -8.84 -9.35
CA PHE A 76 -3.23 -9.55 -8.19
C PHE A 76 -2.49 -10.84 -8.56
N ASN A 77 -2.79 -11.41 -9.73
CA ASN A 77 -2.13 -12.60 -10.28
C ASN A 77 -0.65 -12.36 -10.64
N CYS A 78 -0.22 -11.10 -10.71
CA CYS A 78 1.15 -10.70 -11.05
C CYS A 78 2.04 -10.42 -9.81
N ILE A 79 1.53 -10.71 -8.60
CA ILE A 79 2.27 -10.52 -7.34
C ILE A 79 2.92 -11.84 -6.91
N THR A 80 4.25 -11.84 -6.73
CA THR A 80 5.05 -13.05 -6.46
C THR A 80 4.90 -13.58 -5.03
N LYS A 81 4.60 -12.70 -4.05
CA LYS A 81 4.39 -13.06 -2.63
C LYS A 81 3.01 -12.57 -2.19
N GLN A 82 2.15 -13.42 -1.65
CA GLN A 82 0.76 -13.01 -1.37
C GLN A 82 0.47 -12.64 0.09
N LYS A 83 1.35 -12.97 1.03
CA LYS A 83 1.00 -12.91 2.44
C LYS A 83 2.06 -12.21 3.30
N PHE A 84 1.63 -11.14 3.94
CA PHE A 84 2.16 -10.68 5.20
C PHE A 84 0.96 -10.43 6.11
N SER A 85 0.99 -11.04 7.29
CA SER A 85 -0.04 -10.87 8.31
C SER A 85 0.36 -9.85 9.36
N HIS A 86 1.62 -9.40 9.40
CA HIS A 86 2.16 -8.59 10.48
C HIS A 86 3.27 -7.66 9.97
N ILE A 87 3.23 -6.39 10.39
CA ILE A 87 4.33 -5.43 10.24
C ILE A 87 4.65 -4.84 11.61
N LYS A 88 5.86 -5.10 12.10
CA LYS A 88 6.34 -4.56 13.38
C LYS A 88 6.39 -3.03 13.35
N GLY A 89 6.39 -2.43 14.54
CA GLY A 89 6.58 -1.00 14.70
C GLY A 89 7.88 -0.52 14.03
N LEU A 90 7.79 0.57 13.26
CA LEU A 90 8.90 1.16 12.50
C LEU A 90 9.53 0.24 11.44
N ALA A 91 8.93 -0.93 11.17
CA ALA A 91 9.40 -1.85 10.15
C ALA A 91 8.71 -1.61 8.80
N GLU A 92 9.26 -2.26 7.78
CA GLU A 92 8.71 -2.31 6.43
C GLU A 92 8.72 -3.73 5.89
N GLU A 93 7.74 -4.02 5.04
CA GLU A 93 7.60 -5.27 4.31
C GLU A 93 7.29 -4.93 2.85
N SER A 94 7.85 -5.68 1.91
CA SER A 94 7.73 -5.36 0.50
C SER A 94 7.23 -6.52 -0.36
N LEU A 95 6.41 -6.17 -1.35
CA LEU A 95 5.93 -7.07 -2.40
C LEU A 95 6.58 -6.74 -3.71
N GLN A 96 7.23 -7.74 -4.29
CA GLN A 96 7.64 -7.67 -5.67
C GLN A 96 6.46 -8.03 -6.58
N PHE A 97 6.32 -7.26 -7.64
CA PHE A 97 5.28 -7.39 -8.65
C PHE A 97 5.92 -7.32 -10.03
N HIS A 98 5.48 -8.23 -10.89
CA HIS A 98 5.96 -8.34 -12.26
C HIS A 98 4.78 -8.43 -13.22
N TYR A 99 4.63 -7.41 -14.07
CA TYR A 99 3.55 -7.36 -15.05
C TYR A 99 4.10 -7.35 -16.47
N THR A 100 3.56 -8.21 -17.31
CA THR A 100 3.99 -8.36 -18.70
C THR A 100 2.83 -8.22 -19.65
N CYS A 101 3.02 -7.45 -20.71
CA CYS A 101 2.09 -7.38 -21.83
C CYS A 101 2.82 -7.45 -23.16
N LEU A 102 2.10 -7.93 -24.18
CA LEU A 102 2.54 -7.92 -25.56
C LEU A 102 2.06 -6.63 -26.24
N PHE A 103 2.93 -6.02 -27.02
CA PHE A 103 2.64 -4.84 -27.82
C PHE A 103 3.15 -5.04 -29.24
N ASP A 104 2.50 -4.39 -30.20
CA ASP A 104 3.02 -4.30 -31.56
C ASP A 104 4.40 -3.63 -31.54
N ARG A 105 5.35 -4.26 -32.23
CA ARG A 105 6.75 -3.83 -32.28
C ARG A 105 6.89 -2.41 -32.81
N GLU A 106 6.08 -2.02 -33.79
CA GLU A 106 6.10 -0.65 -34.33
C GLU A 106 5.69 0.39 -33.28
N VAL A 107 4.71 0.07 -32.44
CA VAL A 107 4.25 0.94 -31.35
C VAL A 107 5.36 1.10 -30.31
N VAL A 108 6.02 0.01 -29.92
CA VAL A 108 7.15 0.04 -28.99
C VAL A 108 8.31 0.86 -29.54
N ASN A 109 8.64 0.69 -30.82
CA ASN A 109 9.71 1.45 -31.48
C ASN A 109 9.43 2.95 -31.55
N LYS A 110 8.17 3.34 -31.76
CA LYS A 110 7.75 4.76 -31.77
C LYS A 110 7.87 5.38 -30.38
N SER A 111 7.55 4.63 -29.32
CA SER A 111 7.60 5.10 -27.93
C SER A 111 8.89 4.72 -27.17
N LYS A 112 9.97 4.36 -27.89
CA LYS A 112 11.24 3.90 -27.29
C LYS A 112 11.90 4.89 -26.31
N HIS A 113 11.58 6.18 -26.43
CA HIS A 113 12.09 7.23 -25.55
C HIS A 113 11.11 7.58 -24.41
N GLN A 114 9.87 7.06 -24.46
CA GLN A 114 8.77 7.37 -23.55
C GLN A 114 8.00 6.10 -23.15
N PHE A 115 8.71 5.09 -22.63
CA PHE A 115 8.08 3.83 -22.17
C PHE A 115 6.99 4.00 -21.09
N LYS A 116 6.98 5.15 -20.39
CA LYS A 116 5.90 5.51 -19.45
C LYS A 116 4.54 5.61 -20.14
N ASP A 117 4.50 5.95 -21.43
CA ASP A 117 3.24 6.12 -22.17
C ASP A 117 2.56 4.77 -22.42
N LEU A 118 3.37 3.75 -22.67
CA LEU A 118 2.92 2.36 -22.85
C LEU A 118 2.56 1.66 -21.54
N MET A 119 2.76 2.32 -20.39
CA MET A 119 2.45 1.71 -19.10
C MET A 119 0.93 1.44 -18.97
N PRO A 120 0.53 0.22 -18.61
CA PRO A 120 -0.87 -0.16 -18.41
C PRO A 120 -1.57 0.73 -17.40
N ILE A 121 -2.86 0.98 -17.62
CA ILE A 121 -3.64 1.89 -16.78
C ILE A 121 -3.78 1.36 -15.35
N GLU A 122 -3.80 0.04 -15.19
CA GLU A 122 -3.86 -0.66 -13.91
C GLU A 122 -2.62 -0.38 -13.05
N ILE A 123 -1.47 -0.11 -13.68
CA ILE A 123 -0.23 0.28 -12.98
C ILE A 123 -0.19 1.80 -12.79
N LYS A 124 -0.66 2.58 -13.77
CA LYS A 124 -0.75 4.05 -13.68
C LYS A 124 -1.67 4.47 -12.55
N GLU A 125 -2.73 3.71 -12.32
CA GLU A 125 -3.80 4.05 -11.41
C GLU A 125 -4.12 2.86 -10.52
N ALA A 126 -3.69 2.94 -9.26
CA ALA A 126 -3.89 1.87 -8.29
C ALA A 126 -4.61 2.42 -7.05
N THR A 127 -5.51 1.62 -6.50
CA THR A 127 -6.16 1.93 -5.22
C THR A 127 -6.11 0.70 -4.32
N PHE A 128 -5.46 0.84 -3.18
CA PHE A 128 -5.38 -0.22 -2.19
C PHE A 128 -6.07 0.18 -0.90
N ILE A 129 -6.77 -0.76 -0.28
CA ILE A 129 -7.26 -0.61 1.09
C ILE A 129 -6.53 -1.62 1.96
N VAL A 130 -5.57 -1.14 2.73
CA VAL A 130 -4.88 -1.94 3.74
C VAL A 130 -5.73 -1.93 5.01
N THR A 131 -6.10 -3.11 5.47
CA THR A 131 -6.80 -3.32 6.73
C THR A 131 -5.84 -4.01 7.71
N TYR A 132 -5.81 -3.54 8.94
CA TYR A 132 -4.94 -4.09 10.00
C TYR A 132 -5.55 -3.82 11.37
N CYS A 133 -5.10 -4.56 12.36
CA CYS A 133 -5.44 -4.35 13.76
C CYS A 133 -4.21 -3.88 14.55
N ASN A 134 -4.43 -3.26 15.71
CA ASN A 134 -3.39 -3.14 16.74
C ASN A 134 -3.42 -4.36 17.67
N GLU A 135 -2.51 -4.41 18.65
CA GLU A 135 -2.44 -5.45 19.69
C GLU A 135 -3.73 -5.60 20.51
N MET A 136 -4.59 -4.57 20.56
CA MET A 136 -5.89 -4.62 21.24
C MET A 136 -7.02 -5.04 20.28
N GLU A 137 -6.69 -5.64 19.15
CA GLU A 137 -7.61 -6.09 18.09
C GLU A 137 -8.47 -4.98 17.46
N LYS A 138 -8.15 -3.71 17.72
CA LYS A 138 -8.87 -2.58 17.14
C LYS A 138 -8.46 -2.41 15.69
N ARG A 139 -9.45 -2.39 14.81
CA ARG A 139 -9.26 -2.35 13.35
C ARG A 139 -9.04 -0.93 12.85
N PHE A 140 -8.11 -0.81 11.92
CA PHE A 140 -7.73 0.43 11.24
C PHE A 140 -7.57 0.17 9.74
N TYR A 141 -7.58 1.25 8.98
CA TYR A 141 -7.52 1.20 7.53
C TYR A 141 -6.58 2.27 7.00
N THR A 142 -5.83 1.93 5.96
CA THR A 142 -5.14 2.90 5.11
C THR A 142 -5.68 2.74 3.70
N LYS A 143 -6.15 3.85 3.12
CA LYS A 143 -6.42 3.92 1.69
C LYS A 143 -5.21 4.52 1.01
N PHE A 144 -4.61 3.76 0.11
CA PHE A 144 -3.63 4.24 -0.82
C PHE A 144 -4.31 4.51 -2.16
N VAL A 145 -3.98 5.65 -2.78
CA VAL A 145 -4.40 5.99 -4.14
C VAL A 145 -3.17 6.50 -4.88
N ARG A 146 -2.94 5.92 -6.06
CA ARG A 146 -1.95 6.36 -7.03
C ARG A 146 -2.64 6.79 -8.32
N VAL A 147 -2.21 7.92 -8.87
CA VAL A 147 -2.58 8.39 -10.21
C VAL A 147 -1.33 8.96 -10.85
N GLY A 148 -0.74 8.23 -11.80
CA GLY A 148 0.52 8.58 -12.43
C GLY A 148 1.69 8.51 -11.44
N GLU A 149 2.27 9.67 -11.14
CA GLU A 149 3.37 9.84 -10.17
C GLU A 149 2.88 10.35 -8.80
N ILE A 150 1.60 10.71 -8.68
CA ILE A 150 1.03 11.22 -7.45
C ILE A 150 0.56 10.05 -6.59
N GLU A 151 1.05 10.00 -5.36
CA GLU A 151 0.67 9.00 -4.36
C GLU A 151 0.06 9.65 -3.13
N LYS A 152 -1.02 9.05 -2.62
CA LYS A 152 -1.70 9.53 -1.42
C LYS A 152 -2.08 8.39 -0.49
N ASN A 153 -1.55 8.45 0.72
CA ASN A 153 -1.96 7.61 1.85
C ASN A 153 -2.93 8.37 2.75
N THR A 154 -4.11 7.79 3.01
CA THR A 154 -5.10 8.38 3.93
C THR A 154 -5.53 7.34 4.97
N PHE A 155 -5.48 7.72 6.24
CA PHE A 155 -5.72 6.79 7.36
C PHE A 155 -7.14 6.93 7.92
N TYR A 156 -7.87 5.82 8.02
CA TYR A 156 -9.24 5.77 8.54
C TYR A 156 -9.39 4.86 9.77
N ARG A 157 -10.47 5.10 10.53
CA ARG A 157 -10.96 4.19 11.58
C ARG A 157 -12.15 3.34 11.12
N ILE A 158 -12.85 3.80 10.09
CA ILE A 158 -13.98 3.10 9.47
C ILE A 158 -13.52 2.71 8.06
N LYS A 159 -13.93 1.54 7.58
CA LYS A 159 -13.54 1.06 6.24
C LYS A 159 -13.96 2.10 5.20
N PRO A 160 -13.01 2.66 4.41
CA PRO A 160 -13.36 3.62 3.39
C PRO A 160 -14.11 2.92 2.25
N ARG A 161 -15.13 3.57 1.70
CA ARG A 161 -15.80 3.07 0.49
C ARG A 161 -14.87 3.18 -0.71
N ARG A 162 -14.89 2.17 -1.58
CA ARG A 162 -14.37 2.32 -2.94
C ARG A 162 -15.30 3.32 -3.63
N LYS A 163 -14.78 4.45 -4.12
CA LYS A 163 -15.55 5.24 -5.07
C LYS A 163 -15.57 4.41 -6.35
N SER A 164 -16.72 3.91 -6.75
CA SER A 164 -16.92 3.38 -8.10
C SER A 164 -16.57 4.49 -9.07
N ARG A 165 -15.66 4.22 -10.03
CA ARG A 165 -15.55 5.08 -11.20
C ARG A 165 -16.90 4.99 -11.92
N ILE A 166 -17.56 6.14 -12.05
CA ILE A 166 -18.69 6.36 -12.97
C ILE A 166 -18.06 6.69 -14.31
#